data_AF-A0A4Q1K2W5-F1
#
_entry.id   AF-A0A4Q1K2W5-F1
#
_cell.length_a   1.000
_cell.length_b   1.000
_cell.length_c   1.000
_cell.angle_alpha   90.00
_cell.angle_beta   90.00
_cell.angle_gamma   90.00
#
_symmetry.space_group_name_H-M   'P 1'
#
loop_
_entity.id
_entity.type
_entity.pdbx_description
1 polymer ?
#
loop_
_entity_poly.entity_id
_entity_poly.type
_entity_poly.pdbx_seq_one_letter_code
_entity_poly.pdbx_strand_id
1 'polypeptide(L)'
;MKKMHLQILALIMMAYSCGGNEEITENSNNIQEVLYKMPEESDPHEGTWLQWPHHYQHGITYRNELDATWVAITNALQSSEKVHIIAYDTTEKNRIISLLNNASVPLLNVDFTIHHTDDVWVRDNGPIYVKDKQGNIVIEDWGFNGWGGKYDYTNCNAIPLFIAQQTGKTKVDLNNIMINEGGSVEIDGHGVLMATKSSVISQSPANSVRNPGMSQVQAEANFTKYLGVTKFIWLDGGFSSDDVTDMHIDGFARFAPGNKLVTMSNSDLANWGLSASDIDKLNNATNKNNTAYTKVVLPLTQNNVTTQTGVALTYKGSYINYYISNGKVLVPNYNDPNDTVANNIIAGLYPGRTVVGIDVRNLYQNGGMVHCVTQQQPL
;
A
#
# COMPACT_ATOMS: atom_id res chain seq x y z
N MET A 1 -48.43 -34.40 -49.78
CA MET A 1 -49.89 -34.67 -49.76
C MET A 1 -50.32 -34.92 -48.33
N LYS A 2 -51.33 -34.17 -47.89
CA LYS A 2 -51.95 -34.19 -46.55
C LYS A 2 -52.73 -35.50 -46.27
N LYS A 3 -52.67 -36.00 -45.03
CA LYS A 3 -53.74 -36.63 -44.22
C LYS A 3 -53.22 -36.55 -42.76
N MET A 4 -53.71 -35.80 -41.77
CA MET A 4 -55.04 -35.46 -41.22
C MET A 4 -55.87 -36.68 -40.80
N HIS A 5 -56.02 -36.88 -39.48
CA HIS A 5 -57.22 -37.15 -38.65
C HIS A 5 -56.72 -37.51 -37.22
N LEU A 6 -56.94 -36.77 -36.13
CA LEU A 6 -58.14 -36.31 -35.39
C LEU A 6 -58.58 -37.27 -34.25
N GLN A 7 -58.84 -36.68 -33.07
CA GLN A 7 -59.62 -37.16 -31.90
C GLN A 7 -58.87 -37.89 -30.76
N ILE A 8 -59.20 -37.80 -29.46
CA ILE A 8 -59.83 -36.82 -28.52
C ILE A 8 -59.89 -37.55 -27.14
N LEU A 9 -59.73 -36.83 -26.01
CA LEU A 9 -60.13 -37.11 -24.60
C LEU A 9 -59.50 -38.31 -23.84
N ALA A 10 -58.75 -38.08 -22.74
CA ALA A 10 -59.17 -37.97 -21.31
C ALA A 10 -59.09 -39.33 -20.57
N LEU A 11 -58.75 -39.49 -19.28
CA LEU A 11 -58.12 -38.75 -18.18
C LEU A 11 -58.10 -39.78 -16.99
N ILE A 12 -57.18 -39.66 -16.01
CA ILE A 12 -57.25 -40.21 -14.63
C ILE A 12 -56.97 -41.72 -14.48
N MET A 13 -56.19 -42.29 -13.54
CA MET A 13 -55.44 -41.91 -12.32
C MET A 13 -54.41 -43.04 -12.12
N MET A 14 -53.24 -42.75 -11.56
CA MET A 14 -52.67 -43.58 -10.49
C MET A 14 -51.66 -42.75 -9.69
N ALA A 15 -51.80 -42.87 -8.37
CA ALA A 15 -51.18 -42.06 -7.34
C ALA A 15 -49.77 -42.55 -6.95
N TYR A 16 -49.23 -41.90 -5.90
CA TYR A 16 -47.96 -42.08 -5.18
C TYR A 16 -46.81 -41.23 -5.73
N SER A 17 -46.02 -40.50 -4.94
CA SER A 17 -45.99 -40.23 -3.49
C SER A 17 -44.79 -39.30 -3.27
N CYS A 18 -44.95 -38.30 -2.40
CA CYS A 18 -43.91 -37.59 -1.64
C CYS A 18 -42.53 -37.41 -2.31
N GLY A 19 -42.32 -36.28 -3.00
CA GLY A 19 -41.00 -35.68 -3.15
C GLY A 19 -40.96 -34.45 -2.25
N GLY A 20 -40.19 -34.52 -1.15
CA GLY A 20 -39.99 -33.39 -0.26
C GLY A 20 -39.36 -32.22 -1.01
N ASN A 21 -39.88 -31.02 -0.77
CA ASN A 21 -39.19 -29.78 -1.07
C ASN A 21 -37.90 -29.76 -0.24
N GLU A 22 -36.76 -30.02 -0.87
CA GLU A 22 -35.49 -29.52 -0.34
C GLU A 22 -35.51 -28.00 -0.53
N GLU A 23 -35.90 -27.30 0.53
CA GLU A 23 -35.53 -25.91 0.72
C GLU A 23 -34.01 -25.81 0.63
N ILE A 24 -33.52 -25.28 -0.49
CA ILE A 24 -32.18 -24.73 -0.59
C ILE A 24 -32.16 -23.54 0.37
N THR A 25 -31.83 -23.82 1.62
CA THR A 25 -31.44 -22.82 2.59
C THR A 25 -30.04 -22.36 2.18
N GLU A 26 -29.98 -21.30 1.37
CA GLU A 26 -28.79 -20.46 1.25
C GLU A 26 -28.48 -19.85 2.61
N ASN A 27 -27.88 -20.65 3.49
CA ASN A 27 -27.28 -20.19 4.72
C ASN A 27 -25.80 -19.96 4.44
N SER A 28 -25.49 -18.90 3.69
CA SER A 28 -24.12 -18.39 3.55
C SER A 28 -24.04 -16.95 4.05
N ASN A 29 -24.52 -16.72 5.28
CA ASN A 29 -23.84 -15.79 6.17
C ASN A 29 -22.49 -16.42 6.55
N ASN A 30 -21.61 -16.60 5.57
CA ASN A 30 -20.22 -16.98 5.82
C ASN A 30 -19.56 -15.72 6.35
N ILE A 31 -19.75 -15.45 7.65
CA ILE A 31 -19.01 -14.42 8.36
C ILE A 31 -17.55 -14.85 8.20
N GLN A 32 -16.86 -14.20 7.25
CA GLN A 32 -15.47 -14.51 6.97
C GLN A 32 -14.70 -14.31 8.27
N GLU A 33 -14.06 -15.38 8.73
CA GLU A 33 -13.35 -15.37 10.00
C GLU A 33 -12.18 -14.40 9.91
N VAL A 34 -12.20 -13.36 10.75
CA VAL A 34 -11.04 -12.49 10.97
C VAL A 34 -10.04 -13.26 11.83
N LEU A 35 -8.86 -13.54 11.28
CA LEU A 35 -7.76 -14.19 11.99
C LEU A 35 -6.79 -13.17 12.56
N TYR A 36 -6.55 -12.11 11.80
CA TYR A 36 -5.56 -11.10 12.12
C TYR A 36 -6.13 -9.70 11.91
N LYS A 37 -5.52 -8.72 12.59
CA LYS A 37 -5.84 -7.30 12.44
C LYS A 37 -4.56 -6.52 12.18
N MET A 38 -4.52 -5.77 11.09
CA MET A 38 -3.44 -4.83 10.83
C MET A 38 -3.62 -3.57 11.72
N PRO A 39 -2.60 -3.17 12.51
CA PRO A 39 -2.62 -1.93 13.27
C PRO A 39 -2.70 -0.69 12.38
N GLU A 40 -3.20 0.42 12.92
CA GLU A 40 -3.16 1.69 12.19
C GLU A 40 -1.70 2.14 12.04
N GLU A 41 -1.33 2.78 10.92
CA GLU A 41 0.04 3.30 10.77
C GLU A 41 0.40 4.31 11.87
N SER A 42 -0.58 5.02 12.44
CA SER A 42 -0.33 5.96 13.55
C SER A 42 -0.26 5.33 14.94
N ASP A 43 -0.48 4.01 15.06
CA ASP A 43 -0.28 3.27 16.31
C ASP A 43 1.22 3.23 16.69
N PRO A 44 1.57 2.97 17.96
CA PRO A 44 2.97 2.87 18.38
C PRO A 44 3.79 1.81 17.62
N HIS A 45 5.01 2.18 17.22
CA HIS A 45 5.96 1.34 16.50
C HIS A 45 7.12 0.88 17.37
N GLU A 46 7.62 -0.30 17.07
CA GLU A 46 8.94 -0.74 17.48
C GLU A 46 10.03 -0.08 16.62
N GLY A 47 9.77 0.06 15.32
CA GLY A 47 10.68 0.70 14.36
C GLY A 47 10.12 0.79 12.95
N THR A 48 10.93 1.34 12.05
CA THR A 48 10.66 1.47 10.62
C THR A 48 11.70 0.69 9.82
N TRP A 49 11.24 -0.08 8.83
CA TRP A 49 12.08 -0.71 7.83
C TRP A 49 12.37 0.20 6.65
N LEU A 50 13.62 0.19 6.19
CA LEU A 50 14.10 0.82 4.97
C LEU A 50 14.88 -0.20 4.13
N GLN A 51 14.72 -0.17 2.82
CA GLN A 51 15.58 -0.88 1.89
C GLN A 51 16.53 0.11 1.22
N TRP A 52 17.84 -0.03 1.45
CA TRP A 52 18.78 1.00 1.00
C TRP A 52 19.15 0.81 -0.48
N PRO A 53 19.19 1.90 -1.29
CA PRO A 53 19.58 1.82 -2.69
C PRO A 53 20.98 1.21 -2.89
N HIS A 54 21.11 0.39 -3.93
CA HIS A 54 22.37 -0.21 -4.35
C HIS A 54 22.54 -0.11 -5.88
N HIS A 55 23.73 -0.47 -6.37
CA HIS A 55 24.10 -0.28 -7.77
C HIS A 55 23.88 -1.52 -8.64
N TYR A 56 23.66 -2.70 -8.05
CA TYR A 56 23.62 -3.98 -8.77
C TYR A 56 22.48 -4.11 -9.79
N GLN A 57 21.34 -3.42 -9.60
CA GLN A 57 20.20 -3.45 -10.52
C GLN A 57 20.18 -2.26 -11.49
N HIS A 58 20.28 -1.04 -10.95
CA HIS A 58 20.09 0.21 -11.71
C HIS A 58 21.36 1.05 -11.90
N GLY A 59 22.52 0.53 -11.49
CA GLY A 59 23.82 1.18 -11.65
C GLY A 59 24.18 2.19 -10.57
N ILE A 60 25.43 2.67 -10.62
CA ILE A 60 26.01 3.53 -9.58
C ILE A 60 25.34 4.92 -9.53
N THR A 61 24.92 5.45 -10.68
CA THR A 61 24.25 6.76 -10.74
C THR A 61 22.94 6.74 -9.96
N TYR A 62 22.07 5.76 -10.22
CA TYR A 62 20.82 5.55 -9.49
C TYR A 62 21.08 5.51 -7.97
N ARG A 63 22.02 4.65 -7.53
CA ARG A 63 22.36 4.51 -6.11
C ARG A 63 22.76 5.85 -5.49
N ASN A 64 23.71 6.54 -6.11
CA ASN A 64 24.28 7.75 -5.54
C ASN A 64 23.28 8.92 -5.54
N GLU A 65 22.38 9.01 -6.52
CA GLU A 65 21.35 10.05 -6.57
C GLU A 65 20.30 9.91 -5.47
N LEU A 66 20.10 8.70 -4.94
CA LEU A 66 19.10 8.41 -3.90
C LEU A 66 19.66 8.45 -2.47
N ASP A 67 20.97 8.23 -2.28
CA ASP A 67 21.58 8.12 -0.94
C ASP A 67 21.21 9.28 0.00
N ALA A 68 21.16 10.52 -0.51
CA ALA A 68 20.84 11.70 0.31
C ALA A 68 19.43 11.63 0.92
N THR A 69 18.45 11.11 0.18
CA THR A 69 17.07 10.92 0.64
C THR A 69 17.03 9.87 1.77
N TRP A 70 17.74 8.75 1.63
CA TRP A 70 17.81 7.71 2.68
C TRP A 70 18.54 8.17 3.94
N VAL A 71 19.60 8.96 3.78
CA VAL A 71 20.28 9.61 4.92
C VAL A 71 19.31 10.54 5.66
N ALA A 72 18.52 11.34 4.94
CA ALA A 72 17.54 12.25 5.53
C ALA A 72 16.42 11.50 6.27
N ILE A 73 15.87 10.45 5.66
CA ILE A 73 14.84 9.58 6.27
C ILE A 73 15.40 8.92 7.54
N THR A 74 16.58 8.31 7.47
CA THR A 74 17.22 7.65 8.61
C THR A 74 17.48 8.63 9.76
N ASN A 75 18.01 9.82 9.45
CA ASN A 75 18.24 10.85 10.45
C ASN A 75 16.96 11.33 11.13
N ALA A 76 15.88 11.46 10.35
CA ALA A 76 14.57 11.78 10.89
C ALA A 76 14.06 10.66 11.81
N LEU A 77 14.09 9.40 11.37
CA LEU A 77 13.48 8.29 12.10
C LEU A 77 14.25 7.89 13.36
N GLN A 78 15.59 7.88 13.35
CA GLN A 78 16.38 7.30 14.46
C GLN A 78 16.15 7.99 15.81
N SER A 79 15.72 9.25 15.82
CA SER A 79 15.39 9.97 17.05
C SER A 79 13.94 9.76 17.52
N SER A 80 13.15 9.03 16.74
CA SER A 80 11.72 8.76 16.95
C SER A 80 11.49 7.30 17.36
N GLU A 81 12.19 6.38 16.70
CA GLU A 81 12.08 4.93 16.86
C GLU A 81 13.28 4.23 16.23
N LYS A 82 13.29 2.88 16.23
CA LYS A 82 14.34 2.13 15.54
C LYS A 82 14.23 2.24 14.02
N VAL A 83 15.37 2.15 13.35
CA VAL A 83 15.49 2.10 11.90
C VAL A 83 16.16 0.79 11.51
N HIS A 84 15.41 -0.09 10.87
CA HIS A 84 15.90 -1.38 10.37
C HIS A 84 16.27 -1.22 8.89
N ILE A 85 17.56 -1.27 8.58
CA ILE A 85 18.05 -1.06 7.22
C ILE A 85 18.37 -2.40 6.57
N ILE A 86 17.68 -2.74 5.48
CA ILE A 86 18.06 -3.82 4.59
C ILE A 86 19.17 -3.29 3.67
N ALA A 87 20.37 -3.85 3.82
CA ALA A 87 21.51 -3.58 2.96
C ALA A 87 21.78 -4.81 2.08
N TYR A 88 22.04 -4.56 0.79
CA TYR A 88 22.22 -5.62 -0.20
C TYR A 88 23.27 -6.66 0.24
N ASP A 89 24.45 -6.20 0.63
CA ASP A 89 25.55 -7.04 1.13
C ASP A 89 26.35 -6.32 2.22
N THR A 90 27.40 -6.99 2.73
CA THR A 90 28.28 -6.40 3.75
C THR A 90 29.06 -5.18 3.24
N THR A 91 29.36 -5.10 1.94
CA THR A 91 30.04 -3.96 1.33
C THR A 91 29.14 -2.73 1.34
N GLU A 92 27.90 -2.88 0.91
CA GLU A 92 26.90 -1.81 0.94
C GLU A 92 26.56 -1.42 2.37
N LYS A 93 26.45 -2.36 3.33
CA LYS A 93 26.31 -2.01 4.76
C LYS A 93 27.44 -1.09 5.25
N ASN A 94 28.69 -1.42 4.96
CA ASN A 94 29.83 -0.59 5.38
C ASN A 94 29.81 0.80 4.72
N ARG A 95 29.38 0.87 3.45
CA ARG A 95 29.19 2.13 2.72
C ARG A 95 28.10 2.98 3.35
N ILE A 96 26.94 2.39 3.69
CA ILE A 96 25.81 3.06 4.34
C ILE A 96 26.22 3.63 5.68
N ILE A 97 26.92 2.84 6.52
CA ILE A 97 27.47 3.31 7.79
C ILE A 97 28.39 4.52 7.58
N SER A 98 29.23 4.49 6.53
CA SER A 98 30.12 5.61 6.21
C SER A 98 29.33 6.86 5.80
N LEU A 99 28.27 6.73 4.99
CA LEU A 99 27.39 7.83 4.61
C LEU A 99 26.70 8.46 5.83
N LEU A 100 26.11 7.63 6.69
CA LEU A 100 25.43 8.07 7.91
C LEU A 100 26.40 8.79 8.85
N ASN A 101 27.60 8.25 9.06
CA ASN A 101 28.64 8.90 9.87
C ASN A 101 29.10 10.23 9.28
N ASN A 102 29.32 10.31 7.96
CA ASN A 102 29.69 11.56 7.29
C ASN A 102 28.60 12.64 7.43
N ALA A 103 27.34 12.23 7.46
CA ALA A 103 26.19 13.10 7.73
C ALA A 103 25.91 13.32 9.22
N SER A 104 26.76 12.80 10.12
CA SER A 104 26.62 12.89 11.58
C SER A 104 25.29 12.30 12.11
N VAL A 105 24.75 11.28 11.44
CA VAL A 105 23.54 10.58 11.87
C VAL A 105 23.88 9.57 12.97
N PRO A 106 23.30 9.67 14.17
CA PRO A 106 23.51 8.69 15.23
C PRO A 106 23.01 7.29 14.82
N LEU A 107 23.81 6.26 15.14
CA LEU A 107 23.50 4.86 14.79
C LEU A 107 22.90 4.05 15.95
N LEU A 108 22.64 4.66 17.11
CA LEU A 108 22.21 3.95 18.31
C LEU A 108 20.90 3.18 18.11
N ASN A 109 19.98 3.76 17.33
CA ASN A 109 18.68 3.18 17.00
C ASN A 109 18.66 2.62 15.57
N VAL A 110 19.82 2.36 14.97
CA VAL A 110 19.92 1.85 13.59
C VAL A 110 20.52 0.45 13.62
N ASP A 111 19.81 -0.51 13.04
CA ASP A 111 20.34 -1.86 12.81
C ASP A 111 20.26 -2.25 11.33
N PHE A 112 20.95 -3.34 11.00
CA PHE A 112 21.17 -3.76 9.63
C PHE A 112 20.83 -5.22 9.44
N THR A 113 20.08 -5.48 8.39
CA THR A 113 19.79 -6.79 7.85
C THR A 113 20.50 -6.94 6.51
N ILE A 114 21.27 -8.01 6.32
CA ILE A 114 21.92 -8.29 5.04
C ILE A 114 21.03 -9.22 4.23
N HIS A 115 20.54 -8.72 3.09
CA HIS A 115 19.72 -9.48 2.15
C HIS A 115 19.80 -8.84 0.77
N HIS A 116 19.95 -9.65 -0.29
CA HIS A 116 19.92 -9.11 -1.65
C HIS A 116 18.53 -8.57 -1.97
N THR A 117 18.47 -7.51 -2.76
CA THR A 117 17.24 -6.82 -3.13
C THR A 117 17.28 -6.49 -4.61
N ASP A 118 16.11 -6.38 -5.23
CA ASP A 118 16.02 -5.94 -6.63
C ASP A 118 15.84 -4.41 -6.72
N ASP A 119 15.14 -3.79 -5.77
CA ASP A 119 14.83 -2.35 -5.82
C ASP A 119 14.88 -1.68 -4.43
N VAL A 120 14.02 -0.72 -4.09
CA VAL A 120 14.01 0.00 -2.79
C VAL A 120 12.65 0.07 -2.07
N TRP A 121 11.60 -0.47 -2.68
CA TRP A 121 10.20 -0.22 -2.29
C TRP A 121 9.70 -1.13 -1.17
N VAL A 122 10.29 -0.99 0.01
CA VAL A 122 9.96 -1.83 1.18
C VAL A 122 8.50 -1.71 1.63
N ARG A 123 7.79 -0.66 1.25
CA ARG A 123 6.33 -0.58 1.44
C ARG A 123 5.58 -1.69 0.71
N ASP A 124 6.03 -2.02 -0.49
CA ASP A 124 5.32 -2.90 -1.41
C ASP A 124 5.79 -4.35 -1.28
N ASN A 125 7.07 -4.55 -0.97
CA ASN A 125 7.68 -5.88 -0.88
C ASN A 125 8.07 -6.31 0.55
N GLY A 126 7.93 -5.41 1.52
CA GLY A 126 8.33 -5.65 2.90
C GLY A 126 7.26 -6.37 3.73
N PRO A 127 7.60 -6.71 4.98
CA PRO A 127 6.71 -7.42 5.88
C PRO A 127 5.48 -6.58 6.26
N ILE A 128 4.29 -7.10 5.98
CA ILE A 128 3.05 -6.55 6.53
C ILE A 128 2.83 -7.18 7.91
N TYR A 129 2.87 -6.34 8.94
CA TYR A 129 2.69 -6.78 10.32
C TYR A 129 1.24 -6.69 10.75
N VAL A 130 0.76 -7.77 11.37
CA VAL A 130 -0.59 -7.88 11.92
C VAL A 130 -0.57 -8.44 13.34
N LYS A 131 -1.68 -8.32 14.05
CA LYS A 131 -1.88 -8.92 15.37
C LYS A 131 -2.87 -10.07 15.28
N ASP A 132 -2.52 -11.21 15.89
CA ASP A 132 -3.46 -12.32 16.09
C ASP A 132 -4.51 -12.00 17.17
N LYS A 133 -5.44 -12.94 17.42
CA LYS A 133 -6.50 -12.80 18.45
C LYS A 133 -5.94 -12.67 19.87
N GLN A 134 -4.70 -13.07 20.11
CA GLN A 134 -4.01 -12.96 21.40
C GLN A 134 -3.17 -11.68 21.48
N GLY A 135 -3.10 -10.89 20.41
CA GLY A 135 -2.32 -9.65 20.33
C GLY A 135 -0.86 -9.86 19.96
N ASN A 136 -0.44 -11.07 19.59
CA ASN A 136 0.94 -11.32 19.17
C ASN A 136 1.17 -10.77 17.77
N ILE A 137 2.37 -10.21 17.55
CA ILE A 137 2.82 -9.76 16.25
C ILE A 137 3.09 -10.95 15.32
N VAL A 138 2.52 -10.89 14.13
CA VAL A 138 2.68 -11.85 13.03
C VAL A 138 3.14 -11.09 11.79
N ILE A 139 4.04 -11.68 11.01
CA ILE A 139 4.43 -11.19 9.69
C ILE A 139 3.64 -11.94 8.62
N GLU A 140 2.96 -11.21 7.76
CA GLU A 140 2.33 -11.74 6.57
C GLU A 140 3.21 -11.49 5.35
N ASP A 141 3.46 -12.55 4.57
CA ASP A 141 4.07 -12.47 3.26
C ASP A 141 3.00 -12.60 2.19
N TRP A 142 2.48 -11.47 1.71
CA TRP A 142 1.48 -11.40 0.65
C TRP A 142 2.04 -11.81 -0.73
N GLY A 143 3.35 -11.78 -0.89
CA GLY A 143 3.97 -11.87 -2.20
C GLY A 143 3.92 -10.55 -2.98
N PHE A 144 4.88 -10.42 -3.87
CA PHE A 144 5.21 -9.27 -4.67
C PHE A 144 5.66 -9.78 -6.05
N ASN A 145 5.15 -9.17 -7.13
CA ASN A 145 5.44 -9.62 -8.49
C ASN A 145 6.01 -8.52 -9.39
N GLY A 146 6.62 -7.47 -8.81
CA GLY A 146 7.18 -6.36 -9.59
C GLY A 146 6.08 -5.55 -10.29
N TRP A 147 4.99 -5.26 -9.58
CA TRP A 147 3.81 -4.55 -10.05
C TRP A 147 3.22 -5.09 -11.36
N GLY A 148 2.94 -6.40 -11.41
CA GLY A 148 2.38 -7.06 -12.60
C GLY A 148 3.44 -7.56 -13.57
N GLY A 149 4.65 -7.88 -13.09
CA GLY A 149 5.77 -8.38 -13.89
C GLY A 149 6.48 -7.31 -14.69
N LYS A 150 6.39 -6.03 -14.27
CA LYS A 150 7.07 -4.91 -14.94
C LYS A 150 8.57 -4.85 -14.59
N TYR A 151 8.97 -5.40 -13.44
CA TYR A 151 10.35 -5.36 -12.93
C TYR A 151 10.76 -6.70 -12.33
N ASP A 152 12.06 -6.91 -12.17
CA ASP A 152 12.61 -8.02 -11.41
C ASP A 152 12.23 -7.88 -9.93
N TYR A 153 11.85 -8.99 -9.29
CA TYR A 153 11.27 -8.96 -7.95
C TYR A 153 11.64 -10.15 -7.06
N THR A 154 12.42 -11.11 -7.57
CA THR A 154 12.63 -12.40 -6.90
C THR A 154 13.28 -12.25 -5.52
N ASN A 155 14.25 -11.34 -5.39
CA ASN A 155 14.93 -11.10 -4.12
C ASN A 155 14.06 -10.28 -3.17
N CYS A 156 13.32 -9.31 -3.70
CA CYS A 156 12.37 -8.49 -2.94
C CYS A 156 11.20 -9.34 -2.37
N ASN A 157 10.65 -10.26 -3.16
CA ASN A 157 9.56 -11.14 -2.73
C ASN A 157 9.91 -12.03 -1.52
N ALA A 158 11.19 -12.34 -1.34
CA ALA A 158 11.64 -13.19 -0.23
C ALA A 158 11.79 -12.44 1.11
N ILE A 159 11.72 -11.10 1.10
CA ILE A 159 12.02 -10.24 2.26
C ILE A 159 11.14 -10.56 3.47
N PRO A 160 9.80 -10.66 3.36
CA PRO A 160 8.95 -10.85 4.54
C PRO A 160 9.26 -12.16 5.27
N LEU A 161 9.40 -13.28 4.55
CA LEU A 161 9.75 -14.59 5.15
C LEU A 161 11.16 -14.60 5.72
N PHE A 162 12.10 -13.93 5.05
CA PHE A 162 13.47 -13.80 5.56
C PHE A 162 13.47 -13.03 6.89
N ILE A 163 12.81 -11.88 6.97
CA ILE A 163 12.72 -11.08 8.20
C ILE A 163 12.01 -11.87 9.30
N ALA A 164 10.92 -12.57 8.99
CA ALA A 164 10.23 -13.38 9.99
C ALA A 164 11.12 -14.49 10.58
N GLN A 165 11.92 -15.14 9.72
CA GLN A 165 12.89 -16.13 10.17
C GLN A 165 14.01 -15.50 11.03
N GLN A 166 14.59 -14.39 10.59
CA GLN A 166 15.66 -13.70 11.33
C GLN A 166 15.20 -13.19 12.70
N THR A 167 13.96 -12.70 12.79
CA THR A 167 13.39 -12.13 14.01
C THR A 167 12.68 -13.16 14.89
N GLY A 168 12.56 -14.41 14.44
CA GLY A 168 11.85 -15.48 15.15
C GLY A 168 10.35 -15.23 15.32
N LYS A 169 9.75 -14.36 14.49
CA LYS A 169 8.32 -14.04 14.55
C LYS A 169 7.50 -15.09 13.82
N THR A 170 6.26 -15.27 14.27
CA THR A 170 5.28 -16.09 13.55
C THR A 170 5.07 -15.51 12.15
N LYS A 171 5.02 -16.39 11.15
CA LYS A 171 4.84 -16.02 9.75
C LYS A 171 3.61 -16.67 9.14
N VAL A 172 2.95 -15.95 8.24
CA VAL A 172 1.87 -16.45 7.39
C VAL A 172 2.29 -16.21 5.94
N ASP A 173 2.46 -17.29 5.18
CA ASP A 173 2.78 -17.22 3.75
C ASP A 173 1.51 -17.19 2.92
N LEU A 174 1.30 -16.09 2.19
CA LEU A 174 0.15 -15.77 1.37
C LEU A 174 0.50 -15.62 -0.12
N ASN A 175 1.74 -15.88 -0.55
CA ASN A 175 2.19 -15.74 -1.94
C ASN A 175 1.27 -16.48 -2.95
N ASN A 176 0.79 -17.66 -2.56
CA ASN A 176 -0.10 -18.48 -3.39
C ASN A 176 -1.59 -18.16 -3.21
N ILE A 177 -1.91 -17.19 -2.36
CA ILE A 177 -3.28 -16.79 -2.03
C ILE A 177 -3.62 -15.49 -2.76
N MET A 178 -2.79 -14.46 -2.61
CA MET A 178 -3.05 -13.14 -3.16
C MET A 178 -1.79 -12.27 -3.10
N ILE A 179 -1.34 -11.79 -4.26
CA ILE A 179 -0.33 -10.74 -4.37
C ILE A 179 -0.95 -9.42 -3.88
N ASN A 180 -0.27 -8.73 -2.97
CA ASN A 180 -0.71 -7.45 -2.46
C ASN A 180 0.48 -6.61 -2.01
N GLU A 181 0.67 -5.46 -2.65
CA GLU A 181 1.62 -4.44 -2.23
C GLU A 181 1.03 -3.58 -1.10
N GLY A 182 1.84 -3.26 -0.08
CA GLY A 182 1.38 -2.42 1.03
C GLY A 182 0.91 -1.02 0.61
N GLY A 183 1.49 -0.42 -0.44
CA GLY A 183 1.04 0.89 -0.95
C GLY A 183 -0.27 0.84 -1.74
N SER A 184 -0.72 -0.35 -2.16
CA SER A 184 -1.97 -0.52 -2.92
C SER A 184 -3.23 -0.38 -2.06
N VAL A 185 -3.08 -0.48 -0.74
CA VAL A 185 -4.17 -0.44 0.24
C VAL A 185 -3.93 0.61 1.32
N GLU A 186 -5.01 1.20 1.80
CA GLU A 186 -5.00 2.10 2.94
C GLU A 186 -6.10 1.69 3.92
N ILE A 187 -5.77 1.59 5.21
CA ILE A 187 -6.72 1.16 6.26
C ILE A 187 -6.95 2.24 7.29
N ASP A 188 -8.18 2.35 7.78
CA ASP A 188 -8.56 3.39 8.75
C ASP A 188 -8.34 2.98 10.21
N GLY A 189 -7.84 1.76 10.48
CA GLY A 189 -7.71 1.17 11.82
C GLY A 189 -9.02 0.69 12.46
N HIS A 190 -10.17 1.02 11.86
CA HIS A 190 -11.53 0.79 12.35
C HIS A 190 -12.35 -0.15 11.45
N GLY A 191 -11.69 -0.81 10.51
CA GLY A 191 -12.23 -1.89 9.69
C GLY A 191 -12.68 -1.46 8.29
N VAL A 192 -12.21 -0.32 7.80
CA VAL A 192 -12.37 0.13 6.41
C VAL A 192 -11.04 0.02 5.68
N LEU A 193 -11.09 -0.50 4.46
CA LEU A 193 -9.97 -0.52 3.51
C LEU A 193 -10.36 0.26 2.26
N MET A 194 -9.43 1.04 1.75
CA MET A 194 -9.53 1.76 0.49
C MET A 194 -8.44 1.28 -0.46
N ALA A 195 -8.79 1.02 -1.72
CA ALA A 195 -7.87 0.53 -2.74
C ALA A 195 -8.39 0.84 -4.15
N THR A 196 -7.51 0.71 -5.14
CA THR A 196 -7.87 0.76 -6.56
C THR A 196 -7.95 -0.65 -7.15
N LYS A 197 -8.95 -0.90 -8.00
CA LYS A 197 -9.06 -2.20 -8.68
C LYS A 197 -7.91 -2.43 -9.65
N SER A 198 -7.43 -1.37 -10.30
CA SER A 198 -6.29 -1.39 -11.22
C SER A 198 -5.04 -1.99 -10.59
N SER A 199 -4.75 -1.67 -9.33
CA SER A 199 -3.57 -2.17 -8.61
C SER A 199 -3.76 -3.53 -7.96
N VAL A 200 -4.98 -3.94 -7.59
CA VAL A 200 -5.18 -5.18 -6.83
C VAL A 200 -5.73 -6.35 -7.67
N ILE A 201 -6.79 -6.12 -8.44
CA ILE A 201 -7.58 -7.21 -9.07
C ILE A 201 -7.77 -7.08 -10.58
N SER A 202 -7.09 -6.12 -11.21
CA SER A 202 -7.22 -5.95 -12.66
C SER A 202 -6.73 -7.18 -13.43
N GLN A 203 -7.43 -7.47 -14.53
CA GLN A 203 -7.10 -8.53 -15.47
C GLN A 203 -6.52 -7.97 -16.78
N SER A 204 -6.38 -6.64 -16.88
CA SER A 204 -5.87 -5.95 -18.05
C SER A 204 -5.29 -4.57 -17.67
N PRO A 205 -4.22 -4.09 -18.32
CA PRO A 205 -3.43 -4.79 -19.34
C PRO A 205 -2.65 -5.98 -18.75
N ALA A 206 -2.15 -6.87 -19.62
CA ALA A 206 -1.50 -8.11 -19.20
C ALA A 206 -0.29 -7.88 -18.27
N ASN A 207 0.42 -6.76 -18.45
CA ASN A 207 1.56 -6.33 -17.63
C ASN A 207 1.16 -5.55 -16.36
N SER A 208 -0.10 -5.67 -15.93
CA SER A 208 -0.62 -5.08 -14.68
C SER A 208 -1.41 -6.09 -13.84
N VAL A 209 -1.43 -7.37 -14.22
CA VAL A 209 -2.20 -8.40 -13.49
C VAL A 209 -1.44 -8.84 -12.24
N ARG A 210 -1.95 -8.49 -11.05
CA ARG A 210 -1.46 -9.02 -9.77
C ARG A 210 -2.00 -10.41 -9.47
N ASN A 211 -3.31 -10.55 -9.63
CA ASN A 211 -4.06 -11.71 -9.16
C ASN A 211 -4.91 -12.29 -10.31
N PRO A 212 -4.35 -13.17 -11.16
CA PRO A 212 -5.05 -13.75 -12.30
C PRO A 212 -6.34 -14.46 -11.90
N GLY A 213 -7.47 -14.04 -12.49
CA GLY A 213 -8.79 -14.64 -12.25
C GLY A 213 -9.43 -14.32 -10.89
N MET A 214 -8.78 -13.51 -10.04
CA MET A 214 -9.33 -13.18 -8.73
C MET A 214 -10.46 -12.16 -8.84
N SER A 215 -11.61 -12.50 -8.27
CA SER A 215 -12.75 -11.58 -8.15
C SER A 215 -12.60 -10.63 -6.96
N GLN A 216 -13.31 -9.50 -6.99
CA GLN A 216 -13.37 -8.55 -5.88
C GLN A 216 -13.81 -9.23 -4.56
N VAL A 217 -14.81 -10.12 -4.61
CA VAL A 217 -15.31 -10.83 -3.41
C VAL A 217 -14.23 -11.74 -2.79
N GLN A 218 -13.38 -12.36 -3.62
CA GLN A 218 -12.25 -13.17 -3.14
C GLN A 218 -11.16 -12.30 -2.51
N ALA A 219 -10.84 -11.15 -3.12
CA ALA A 219 -9.90 -10.19 -2.53
C ALA A 219 -10.41 -9.65 -1.19
N GLU A 220 -11.69 -9.25 -1.11
CA GLU A 220 -12.34 -8.82 0.13
C GLU A 220 -12.32 -9.94 1.20
N ALA A 221 -12.44 -11.20 0.79
CA ALA A 221 -12.30 -12.34 1.69
C ALA A 221 -10.93 -12.46 2.34
N ASN A 222 -9.88 -12.31 1.53
CA ASN A 222 -8.51 -12.36 2.00
C ASN A 222 -8.20 -11.16 2.90
N PHE A 223 -8.58 -9.95 2.49
CA PHE A 223 -8.39 -8.76 3.32
C PHE A 223 -9.17 -8.83 4.64
N THR A 224 -10.38 -9.38 4.64
CA THR A 224 -11.12 -9.59 5.88
C THR A 224 -10.41 -10.56 6.82
N LYS A 225 -9.95 -11.69 6.27
CA LYS A 225 -9.29 -12.74 7.05
C LYS A 225 -7.95 -12.30 7.64
N TYR A 226 -7.14 -11.62 6.83
CA TYR A 226 -5.73 -11.34 7.13
C TYR A 226 -5.46 -9.90 7.60
N LEU A 227 -6.27 -8.91 7.20
CA LEU A 227 -6.10 -7.52 7.68
C LEU A 227 -7.18 -7.08 8.69
N GLY A 228 -8.28 -7.83 8.81
CA GLY A 228 -9.37 -7.55 9.78
C GLY A 228 -10.30 -6.41 9.38
N VAL A 229 -10.29 -6.05 8.10
CA VAL A 229 -11.18 -5.04 7.51
C VAL A 229 -12.49 -5.67 7.05
N THR A 230 -13.60 -4.94 7.07
CA THR A 230 -14.93 -5.50 6.70
C THR A 230 -15.76 -4.57 5.83
N LYS A 231 -15.24 -3.37 5.52
CA LYS A 231 -15.88 -2.41 4.61
C LYS A 231 -14.83 -1.96 3.61
N PHE A 232 -15.22 -1.88 2.36
CA PHE A 232 -14.30 -1.62 1.25
C PHE A 232 -14.74 -0.41 0.46
N ILE A 233 -13.77 0.47 0.16
CA ILE A 233 -13.92 1.61 -0.74
C ILE A 233 -13.07 1.29 -1.97
N TRP A 234 -13.72 0.81 -3.03
CA TRP A 234 -13.06 0.47 -4.29
C TRP A 234 -13.18 1.61 -5.29
N LEU A 235 -12.03 2.15 -5.69
CA LEU A 235 -11.92 2.97 -6.88
C LEU A 235 -11.58 2.06 -8.07
N ASP A 236 -11.99 2.43 -9.28
CA ASP A 236 -11.63 1.65 -10.47
C ASP A 236 -10.14 1.82 -10.79
N GLY A 237 -9.61 3.02 -10.59
CA GLY A 237 -8.20 3.33 -10.78
C GLY A 237 -7.83 3.50 -12.26
N GLY A 238 -6.55 3.31 -12.60
CA GLY A 238 -6.09 3.53 -13.97
C GLY A 238 -4.67 3.04 -14.23
N PHE A 239 -4.26 3.20 -15.49
CA PHE A 239 -2.94 2.79 -16.00
C PHE A 239 -2.29 3.98 -16.69
N SER A 240 -1.03 4.24 -16.38
CA SER A 240 -0.22 5.28 -17.02
C SER A 240 1.17 4.71 -17.31
N SER A 241 1.84 5.23 -18.35
CA SER A 241 3.26 4.91 -18.57
C SER A 241 4.16 5.42 -17.45
N ASP A 242 3.70 6.47 -16.75
CA ASP A 242 4.48 7.18 -15.74
C ASP A 242 4.20 6.64 -14.32
N ASP A 243 3.30 5.65 -14.19
CA ASP A 243 2.94 5.01 -12.94
C ASP A 243 2.98 3.48 -13.07
N VAL A 244 4.02 2.89 -12.52
CA VAL A 244 4.24 1.44 -12.54
C VAL A 244 3.29 0.68 -11.62
N THR A 245 2.71 1.37 -10.64
CA THR A 245 1.92 0.79 -9.55
C THR A 245 0.48 0.51 -9.93
N ASP A 246 0.05 0.98 -11.11
CA ASP A 246 -1.33 0.94 -11.58
C ASP A 246 -2.27 1.67 -10.60
N MET A 247 -1.88 2.88 -10.20
CA MET A 247 -2.60 3.81 -9.33
C MET A 247 -2.74 3.30 -7.89
N HIS A 248 -1.62 3.11 -7.20
CA HIS A 248 -1.62 2.89 -5.75
C HIS A 248 -2.34 4.02 -4.99
N ILE A 249 -3.12 3.62 -3.98
CA ILE A 249 -3.99 4.53 -3.23
C ILE A 249 -3.16 5.53 -2.39
N ASP A 250 -2.00 5.11 -1.89
CA ASP A 250 -1.13 5.89 -1.03
C ASP A 250 -0.48 7.11 -1.74
N GLY A 251 -0.63 7.21 -3.06
CA GLY A 251 -0.23 8.38 -3.84
C GLY A 251 -1.20 9.56 -3.75
N PHE A 252 -2.48 9.30 -3.43
CA PHE A 252 -3.54 10.33 -3.55
C PHE A 252 -4.68 10.27 -2.53
N ALA A 253 -4.73 9.26 -1.65
CA ALA A 253 -5.66 9.23 -0.54
C ALA A 253 -5.10 8.47 0.68
N ARG A 254 -5.22 9.06 1.87
CA ARG A 254 -4.81 8.47 3.15
C ARG A 254 -5.87 8.69 4.21
N PHE A 255 -6.03 7.76 5.15
CA PHE A 255 -6.85 8.00 6.34
C PHE A 255 -6.02 8.76 7.39
N ALA A 256 -6.72 9.56 8.19
CA ALA A 256 -6.10 10.28 9.30
C ALA A 256 -7.01 10.30 10.54
N PRO A 257 -6.43 10.49 11.74
CA PRO A 257 -7.18 10.46 13.00
C PRO A 257 -8.39 11.39 13.02
N GLY A 258 -9.45 10.96 13.71
CA GLY A 258 -10.68 11.73 13.86
C GLY A 258 -11.60 11.69 12.63
N ASN A 259 -11.71 10.51 11.99
CA ASN A 259 -12.59 10.26 10.85
C ASN A 259 -12.29 11.20 9.66
N LYS A 260 -11.01 11.34 9.32
CA LYS A 260 -10.55 12.21 8.24
C LYS A 260 -10.03 11.42 7.06
N LEU A 261 -10.25 11.96 5.87
CA LEU A 261 -9.69 11.47 4.61
C LEU A 261 -8.81 12.57 4.03
N VAL A 262 -7.50 12.34 4.00
CA VAL A 262 -6.53 13.24 3.39
C VAL A 262 -6.48 12.92 1.90
N THR A 263 -6.78 13.91 1.06
CA THR A 263 -6.77 13.75 -0.39
C THR A 263 -6.49 15.09 -1.07
N MET A 264 -6.67 15.19 -2.39
CA MET A 264 -6.43 16.41 -3.16
C MET A 264 -7.75 17.11 -3.54
N SER A 265 -7.64 18.27 -4.17
CA SER A 265 -8.79 18.92 -4.80
C SER A 265 -9.32 18.05 -5.96
N ASN A 266 -10.59 18.17 -6.33
CA ASN A 266 -11.12 17.42 -7.48
C ASN A 266 -10.36 17.71 -8.78
N SER A 267 -9.90 18.95 -8.97
CA SER A 267 -9.05 19.31 -10.11
C SER A 267 -7.68 18.64 -10.06
N ASP A 268 -7.07 18.56 -8.88
CA ASP A 268 -5.78 17.89 -8.73
C ASP A 268 -5.90 16.37 -8.84
N LEU A 269 -6.99 15.76 -8.35
CA LEU A 269 -7.28 14.34 -8.57
C LEU A 269 -7.47 14.03 -10.06
N ALA A 270 -8.17 14.90 -10.79
CA ALA A 270 -8.31 14.76 -12.24
C ALA A 270 -6.94 14.91 -12.96
N ASN A 271 -6.11 15.87 -12.51
CA ASN A 271 -4.75 16.02 -13.03
C ASN A 271 -3.85 14.82 -12.67
N TRP A 272 -4.11 14.16 -11.53
CA TRP A 272 -3.46 12.91 -11.10
C TRP A 272 -3.93 11.69 -11.91
N GLY A 273 -4.97 11.85 -12.73
CA GLY A 273 -5.47 10.80 -13.62
C GLY A 273 -6.70 10.04 -13.12
N LEU A 274 -7.33 10.46 -12.01
CA LEU A 274 -8.55 9.83 -11.54
C LEU A 274 -9.74 10.12 -12.47
N SER A 275 -10.57 9.11 -12.66
CA SER A 275 -11.87 9.27 -13.33
C SER A 275 -12.84 10.10 -12.49
N ALA A 276 -13.82 10.75 -13.14
CA ALA A 276 -14.89 11.44 -12.42
C ALA A 276 -15.66 10.52 -11.46
N SER A 277 -15.86 9.26 -11.87
CA SER A 277 -16.49 8.22 -11.03
C SER A 277 -15.70 7.95 -9.75
N ASP A 278 -14.37 7.84 -9.84
CA ASP A 278 -13.54 7.59 -8.67
C ASP A 278 -13.44 8.80 -7.75
N ILE A 279 -13.39 10.01 -8.32
CA ILE A 279 -13.48 11.26 -7.56
C ILE A 279 -14.81 11.30 -6.79
N ASP A 280 -15.92 10.91 -7.41
CA ASP A 280 -17.23 10.86 -6.76
C ASP A 280 -17.28 9.80 -5.65
N LYS A 281 -16.75 8.60 -5.87
CA LYS A 281 -16.66 7.55 -4.84
C LYS A 281 -15.82 8.02 -3.64
N LEU A 282 -14.67 8.64 -3.91
CA LEU A 282 -13.78 9.15 -2.87
C LEU A 282 -14.44 10.28 -2.06
N ASN A 283 -15.15 11.19 -2.74
CA ASN A 283 -15.89 12.28 -2.11
C ASN A 283 -17.06 11.81 -1.25
N ASN A 284 -17.66 10.68 -1.58
CA ASN A 284 -18.79 10.08 -0.87
C ASN A 284 -18.37 8.93 0.07
N ALA A 285 -17.06 8.75 0.29
CA ALA A 285 -16.54 7.70 1.15
C ALA A 285 -17.04 7.86 2.60
N THR A 286 -17.35 6.73 3.23
CA THR A 286 -17.87 6.69 4.60
C THR A 286 -17.17 5.61 5.41
N ASN A 287 -17.05 5.84 6.72
CA ASN A 287 -16.49 4.87 7.65
C ASN A 287 -17.42 3.66 7.86
N LYS A 288 -17.01 2.68 8.67
CA LYS A 288 -17.79 1.47 8.96
C LYS A 288 -19.19 1.75 9.55
N ASN A 289 -19.38 2.90 10.18
CA ASN A 289 -20.67 3.36 10.74
C ASN A 289 -21.47 4.25 9.77
N ASN A 290 -21.12 4.27 8.48
CA ASN A 290 -21.74 5.08 7.43
C ASN A 290 -21.68 6.60 7.69
N THR A 291 -20.70 7.06 8.47
CA THR A 291 -20.42 8.49 8.63
C THR A 291 -19.43 8.94 7.56
N ALA A 292 -19.75 10.03 6.86
CA ALA A 292 -18.85 10.60 5.85
C ALA A 292 -17.52 11.02 6.47
N TYR A 293 -16.43 10.78 5.76
CA TYR A 293 -15.11 11.28 6.18
C TYR A 293 -15.03 12.80 6.02
N THR A 294 -14.41 13.46 6.99
CA THR A 294 -14.06 14.87 6.84
C THR A 294 -12.84 14.97 5.93
N LYS A 295 -13.00 15.57 4.76
CA LYS A 295 -11.90 15.71 3.81
C LYS A 295 -10.90 16.77 4.27
N VAL A 296 -9.63 16.42 4.20
CA VAL A 296 -8.51 17.36 4.34
C VAL A 296 -7.77 17.40 3.01
N VAL A 297 -7.75 18.58 2.40
CA VAL A 297 -7.21 18.76 1.06
C VAL A 297 -5.76 19.20 1.14
N LEU A 298 -4.85 18.40 0.60
CA LEU A 298 -3.47 18.79 0.32
C LEU A 298 -3.35 19.29 -1.12
N PRO A 299 -2.53 20.32 -1.37
CA PRO A 299 -2.24 20.74 -2.74
C PRO A 299 -1.34 19.70 -3.44
N LEU A 300 -1.22 19.78 -4.77
CA LEU A 300 -0.03 19.27 -5.46
C LEU A 300 1.10 20.32 -5.37
N THR A 301 2.31 19.98 -5.83
CA THR A 301 3.32 21.01 -6.10
C THR A 301 2.76 22.11 -7.01
N GLN A 302 3.16 23.35 -6.76
CA GLN A 302 2.74 24.47 -7.60
C GLN A 302 3.26 24.26 -9.03
N ASN A 303 4.51 23.84 -9.15
CA ASN A 303 5.21 23.62 -10.42
C ASN A 303 5.44 22.12 -10.66
N ASN A 304 5.73 21.75 -11.91
CA ASN A 304 6.26 20.42 -12.19
C ASN A 304 7.61 20.23 -11.48
N VAL A 305 7.88 19.01 -11.04
CA VAL A 305 9.08 18.71 -10.25
C VAL A 305 10.32 18.79 -11.13
N THR A 306 11.40 19.37 -10.59
CA THR A 306 12.73 19.32 -11.19
C THR A 306 13.67 18.63 -10.21
N THR A 307 14.36 17.58 -10.64
CA THR A 307 15.29 16.81 -9.79
C THR A 307 16.45 17.66 -9.30
N GLN A 308 17.18 17.20 -8.27
CA GLN A 308 18.40 17.89 -7.83
C GLN A 308 19.49 17.89 -8.92
N THR A 309 19.46 16.89 -9.81
CA THR A 309 20.34 16.78 -10.97
C THR A 309 19.89 17.65 -12.16
N GLY A 310 18.76 18.35 -12.04
CA GLY A 310 18.26 19.30 -13.05
C GLY A 310 17.34 18.69 -14.11
N VAL A 311 16.88 17.44 -13.93
CA VAL A 311 15.91 16.81 -14.84
C VAL A 311 14.53 17.40 -14.57
N ALA A 312 13.94 18.05 -15.58
CA ALA A 312 12.59 18.58 -15.50
C ALA A 312 11.56 17.48 -15.81
N LEU A 313 10.77 17.10 -14.81
CA LEU A 313 9.67 16.16 -14.99
C LEU A 313 8.46 16.88 -15.59
N THR A 314 7.57 16.13 -16.24
CA THR A 314 6.36 16.66 -16.89
C THR A 314 5.15 16.73 -15.97
N TYR A 315 5.29 16.31 -14.72
CA TYR A 315 4.22 16.15 -13.75
C TYR A 315 4.54 16.79 -12.39
N LYS A 316 3.49 17.00 -11.59
CA LYS A 316 3.53 17.61 -10.26
C LYS A 316 3.66 16.56 -9.17
N GLY A 317 4.32 16.90 -8.07
CA GLY A 317 4.50 16.03 -6.91
C GLY A 317 3.29 16.03 -5.96
N SER A 318 3.07 14.89 -5.31
CA SER A 318 2.02 14.69 -4.30
C SER A 318 2.61 14.68 -2.89
N TYR A 319 2.00 15.46 -1.99
CA TYR A 319 2.37 15.47 -0.57
C TYR A 319 1.70 14.36 0.24
N ILE A 320 0.81 13.56 -0.37
CA ILE A 320 -0.02 12.56 0.32
C ILE A 320 0.78 11.31 0.70
N ASN A 321 1.86 11.02 -0.01
CA ASN A 321 2.72 9.85 0.21
C ASN A 321 3.71 10.08 1.37
N TYR A 322 3.19 10.57 2.51
CA TYR A 322 3.93 10.80 3.75
C TYR A 322 3.94 9.54 4.64
N TYR A 323 4.89 9.46 5.56
CA TYR A 323 5.01 8.36 6.52
C TYR A 323 4.85 8.84 7.96
N ILE A 324 4.08 8.11 8.76
CA ILE A 324 3.85 8.42 10.18
C ILE A 324 4.72 7.49 11.02
N SER A 325 5.56 8.06 11.89
CA SER A 325 6.34 7.35 12.91
C SER A 325 5.86 7.73 14.31
N ASN A 326 6.44 7.17 15.37
CA ASN A 326 6.08 7.46 16.76
C ASN A 326 6.03 8.98 17.09
N GLY A 327 7.13 9.70 16.85
CA GLY A 327 7.30 11.11 17.18
C GLY A 327 7.36 12.05 15.98
N LYS A 328 7.30 11.53 14.74
CA LYS A 328 7.46 12.35 13.53
C LYS A 328 6.51 11.95 12.41
N VAL A 329 6.27 12.89 11.49
CA VAL A 329 5.66 12.60 10.19
C VAL A 329 6.62 13.08 9.12
N LEU A 330 7.08 12.17 8.26
CA LEU A 330 8.01 12.47 7.17
C LEU A 330 7.19 12.76 5.91
N VAL A 331 7.28 13.99 5.40
CA VAL A 331 6.49 14.45 4.26
C VAL A 331 7.40 14.62 3.04
N PRO A 332 7.02 14.14 1.85
CA PRO A 332 7.80 14.39 0.65
C PRO A 332 7.80 15.89 0.31
N ASN A 333 8.99 16.46 0.16
CA ASN A 333 9.22 17.84 -0.24
C ASN A 333 9.90 17.87 -1.62
N TYR A 334 9.62 18.94 -2.35
CA TYR A 334 10.02 19.10 -3.76
C TYR A 334 10.80 20.38 -4.03
N ASN A 335 11.20 21.12 -2.99
CA ASN A 335 11.73 22.47 -3.13
C ASN A 335 10.74 23.37 -3.89
N ASP A 336 9.46 23.26 -3.51
CA ASP A 336 8.33 23.95 -4.11
C ASP A 336 7.61 24.81 -3.06
N PRO A 337 6.98 25.94 -3.43
CA PRO A 337 6.26 26.78 -2.47
C PRO A 337 5.19 26.04 -1.65
N ASN A 338 4.57 24.99 -2.21
CA ASN A 338 3.55 24.21 -1.51
C ASN A 338 4.12 23.24 -0.47
N ASP A 339 5.46 23.05 -0.39
CA ASP A 339 6.12 22.26 0.65
C ASP A 339 5.69 22.73 2.04
N THR A 340 5.76 24.04 2.28
CA THR A 340 5.41 24.65 3.57
C THR A 340 3.91 24.52 3.85
N VAL A 341 3.08 24.66 2.82
CA VAL A 341 1.62 24.56 2.94
C VAL A 341 1.22 23.14 3.36
N ALA A 342 1.72 22.14 2.65
CA ALA A 342 1.42 20.74 2.94
C ALA A 342 1.93 20.33 4.33
N ASN A 343 3.17 20.71 4.68
CA ASN A 343 3.75 20.42 5.99
C ASN A 343 2.91 20.98 7.14
N ASN A 344 2.40 22.21 7.00
CA ASN A 344 1.56 22.82 8.04
C ASN A 344 0.19 22.14 8.17
N ILE A 345 -0.43 21.73 7.06
CA ILE A 345 -1.70 21.00 7.10
C ILE A 345 -1.49 19.63 7.79
N ILE A 346 -0.45 18.91 7.41
CA ILE A 346 -0.12 17.59 7.98
C ILE A 346 0.23 17.71 9.47
N ALA A 347 0.93 18.77 9.89
CA ALA A 347 1.21 19.01 11.31
C ALA A 347 -0.08 19.12 12.14
N GLY A 348 -1.12 19.75 11.57
CA GLY A 348 -2.44 19.85 12.21
C GLY A 348 -3.20 18.53 12.33
N LEU A 349 -2.85 17.52 11.51
CA LEU A 349 -3.47 16.19 11.56
C LEU A 349 -2.92 15.32 12.70
N TYR A 350 -1.64 15.51 13.05
CA TYR A 350 -0.90 14.64 13.96
C TYR A 350 -0.32 15.42 15.15
N PRO A 351 -1.17 15.95 16.05
CA PRO A 351 -0.68 16.67 17.22
C PRO A 351 0.24 15.78 18.06
N GLY A 352 1.36 16.34 18.51
CA GLY A 352 2.40 15.62 19.25
C GLY A 352 3.49 14.98 18.38
N ARG A 353 3.35 15.01 17.04
CA ARG A 353 4.41 14.59 16.11
C ARG A 353 5.05 15.80 15.43
N THR A 354 6.36 15.73 15.22
CA THR A 354 7.10 16.75 14.45
C THR A 354 7.06 16.42 12.98
N VAL A 355 6.57 17.34 12.15
CA VAL A 355 6.65 17.18 10.68
C VAL A 355 8.06 17.47 10.20
N VAL A 356 8.61 16.58 9.37
CA VAL A 356 9.94 16.72 8.74
C VAL A 356 9.78 16.55 7.24
N GLY A 357 10.11 17.59 6.49
CA GLY A 357 10.17 17.52 5.03
C GLY A 357 11.38 16.72 4.55
N ILE A 358 11.17 15.77 3.65
CA ILE A 358 12.20 14.93 3.04
C ILE A 358 12.27 15.29 1.55
N ASP A 359 13.42 15.76 1.07
CA ASP A 359 13.59 16.01 -0.36
C ASP A 359 13.56 14.67 -1.11
N VAL A 360 12.50 14.48 -1.90
CA VAL A 360 12.28 13.26 -2.68
C VAL A 360 12.48 13.49 -4.17
N ARG A 361 12.99 14.63 -4.63
CA ARG A 361 12.95 14.93 -6.07
C ARG A 361 13.68 13.90 -6.94
N ASN A 362 14.82 13.39 -6.47
CA ASN A 362 15.56 12.32 -7.16
C ASN A 362 14.91 10.93 -6.97
N LEU A 363 14.14 10.72 -5.91
CA LEU A 363 13.36 9.50 -5.71
C LEU A 363 12.11 9.52 -6.60
N TYR A 364 11.46 10.67 -6.72
CA TYR A 364 10.19 10.85 -7.40
C TYR A 364 10.26 10.57 -8.90
N GLN A 365 11.38 10.89 -9.55
CA GLN A 365 11.60 10.49 -10.95
C GLN A 365 11.56 8.96 -11.17
N ASN A 366 11.73 8.17 -10.10
CA ASN A 366 11.71 6.71 -10.12
C ASN A 366 10.35 6.13 -9.69
N GLY A 367 9.31 6.96 -9.48
CA GLY A 367 7.92 6.51 -9.34
C GLY A 367 7.35 6.45 -7.92
N GLY A 368 8.05 6.93 -6.89
CA GLY A 368 7.53 6.91 -5.52
C GLY A 368 8.07 8.03 -4.63
N MET A 369 7.65 8.03 -3.36
CA MET A 369 8.07 9.02 -2.37
C MET A 369 8.33 8.37 -1.01
N VAL A 370 8.16 9.10 0.09
CA VAL A 370 8.53 8.65 1.44
C VAL A 370 7.79 7.37 1.83
N HIS A 371 6.46 7.34 1.67
CA HIS A 371 5.67 6.19 2.12
C HIS A 371 6.02 4.91 1.36
N CYS A 372 6.34 5.00 0.07
CA CYS A 372 6.74 3.87 -0.77
C CYS A 372 8.06 3.20 -0.32
N VAL A 373 8.90 3.91 0.44
CA VAL A 373 10.24 3.43 0.86
C VAL A 373 10.34 3.18 2.35
N THR A 374 9.20 3.15 3.06
CA THR A 374 9.11 2.88 4.49
C THR A 374 8.07 1.81 4.79
N GLN A 375 8.35 0.96 5.77
CA GLN A 375 7.39 -0.04 6.27
C GLN A 375 7.47 -0.10 7.79
N GLN A 376 6.36 0.19 8.47
CA GLN A 376 6.28 0.20 9.93
C GLN A 376 6.32 -1.20 10.52
N GLN A 377 7.01 -1.36 11.65
CA GLN A 377 6.90 -2.50 12.56
C GLN A 377 6.16 -2.05 13.84
N PRO A 378 4.87 -2.42 14.01
CA PRO A 378 4.10 -2.06 15.20
C PRO A 378 4.60 -2.77 16.47
N LEU A 379 4.30 -2.19 17.65
CA LEU A 379 4.57 -2.79 18.98
C LEU A 379 3.70 -4.00 19.30
#